data_AF-A0AAU7ZXS6-F1
#
_entry.id   AF-A0AAU7ZXS6-F1
#
_cell.length_a   1.000
_cell.length_b   1.000
_cell.length_c   1.000
_cell.angle_alpha   90.00
_cell.angle_beta   90.00
_cell.angle_gamma   90.00
#
_symmetry.space_group_name_H-M   'P 1'
#
loop_
_entity.id
_entity.type
_entity.pdbx_description
1 polymer ?
#
loop_
_entity_poly.entity_id
_entity_poly.type
_entity_poly.pdbx_seq_one_letter_code
_entity_poly.pdbx_strand_id
1 'polypeptide(L)'
;MHNFVDVAPLLASAGYHVIVPYLRGYGTTKFLSADPMRNGQQSAVALDIIALMDALKVQKATVAGFDWGARTADIMAVLWPERCKAIISVSGI
;
A
#
# COMPACT_ATOMS: atom_id res chain seq x y z
N MET A 1 14.07 8.49 0.76
CA MET A 1 12.70 8.10 0.35
C MET A 1 11.76 9.01 1.12
N HIS A 2 11.17 10.02 0.48
CA HIS A 2 10.43 11.10 1.17
C HIS A 2 9.13 11.49 0.42
N ASN A 3 8.57 10.59 -0.38
CA ASN A 3 7.57 10.97 -1.38
C ASN A 3 6.21 11.39 -0.78
N PHE A 4 5.94 11.02 0.48
CA PHE A 4 4.71 11.37 1.19
C PHE A 4 4.95 12.17 2.47
N VAL A 5 6.16 12.70 2.70
CA VAL A 5 6.48 13.41 3.96
C VAL A 5 5.69 14.70 4.11
N ASP A 6 5.37 15.37 3.02
CA ASP A 6 4.55 16.59 3.04
C ASP A 6 3.05 16.26 2.98
N VAL A 7 2.68 15.21 2.23
CA VAL A 7 1.26 14.84 2.03
C VAL A 7 0.65 14.21 3.28
N ALA A 8 1.39 13.33 3.98
CA ALA A 8 0.85 12.60 5.13
C ALA A 8 0.43 13.53 6.29
N PRO A 9 1.25 14.52 6.71
CA PRO A 9 0.83 15.48 7.73
C PRO A 9 -0.36 16.35 7.31
N LEU A 10 -0.46 16.72 6.02
CA LEU A 10 -1.60 17.50 5.52
C LEU A 10 -2.91 16.71 5.63
N LEU A 11 -2.89 15.44 5.22
CA LEU A 11 -4.04 14.55 5.36
C LEU A 11 -4.38 14.27 6.83
N ALA A 12 -3.37 14.07 7.68
CA ALA A 12 -3.58 13.91 9.11
C ALA A 12 -4.22 15.15 9.75
N SER A 13 -3.76 16.35 9.37
CA SER A 13 -4.32 17.63 9.83
C SER A 13 -5.76 17.83 9.35
N ALA A 14 -6.14 17.24 8.22
CA ALA A 14 -7.51 17.20 7.72
C ALA A 14 -8.38 16.11 8.39
N GLY A 15 -7.86 15.38 9.38
CA GLY A 15 -8.60 14.41 10.18
C GLY A 15 -8.55 12.97 9.66
N TYR A 16 -7.70 12.67 8.67
CA TYR A 16 -7.52 11.30 8.19
C TYR A 16 -6.49 10.54 9.02
N HIS A 17 -6.74 9.24 9.25
CA HIS A 17 -5.68 8.34 9.73
C HIS A 17 -4.86 7.88 8.53
N VAL A 18 -3.58 8.27 8.48
CA VAL A 18 -2.70 8.06 7.32
C VAL A 18 -1.66 6.99 7.63
N ILE A 19 -1.55 5.97 6.76
CA ILE A 19 -0.56 4.91 6.86
C ILE A 19 0.31 4.95 5.60
N VAL A 20 1.62 5.07 5.77
CA VAL A 20 2.60 5.12 4.67
C VAL A 20 3.63 4.00 4.85
N PRO A 21 3.35 2.78 4.35
CA PRO A 21 4.26 1.65 4.54
C PRO A 21 5.42 1.69 3.53
N TYR A 22 6.57 1.16 3.94
CA TYR A 22 7.59 0.74 2.98
C TYR A 22 7.15 -0.58 2.33
N LEU A 23 7.25 -0.67 1.01
CA LEU A 23 7.00 -1.93 0.28
C LEU A 23 8.06 -2.98 0.61
N ARG A 24 7.78 -4.25 0.33
CA ARG A 24 8.76 -5.34 0.44
C ARG A 24 10.08 -4.96 -0.26
N GLY A 25 11.20 -5.17 0.43
CA GLY A 25 12.53 -4.83 -0.09
C GLY A 25 12.96 -3.37 0.11
N TYR A 26 12.14 -2.53 0.76
CA TYR A 26 12.45 -1.14 1.03
C TYR A 26 12.42 -0.79 2.52
N GLY A 27 13.22 0.22 2.90
CA GLY A 27 13.22 0.80 4.23
C GLY A 27 13.39 -0.25 5.33
N THR A 28 12.52 -0.21 6.34
CA THR A 28 12.54 -1.14 7.48
C THR A 28 11.64 -2.37 7.27
N THR A 29 10.98 -2.52 6.13
CA THR A 29 10.13 -3.68 5.83
C THR A 29 11.02 -4.89 5.50
N LYS A 30 10.88 -5.95 6.30
CA LYS A 30 11.69 -7.17 6.18
C LYS A 30 10.82 -8.42 6.19
N PHE A 31 11.26 -9.44 5.46
CA PHE A 31 10.67 -10.77 5.55
C PHE A 31 11.06 -11.42 6.87
N LEU A 32 10.12 -12.15 7.48
CA LEU A 32 10.34 -12.83 8.76
C LEU A 32 11.25 -14.06 8.62
N SER A 33 11.23 -14.71 7.45
CA SER A 33 12.08 -15.85 7.12
C SER A 33 12.97 -15.56 5.91
N ALA A 34 14.12 -16.24 5.87
CA ALA A 34 15.03 -16.24 4.74
C ALA A 34 14.61 -17.25 3.64
N ASP A 35 13.79 -18.24 3.97
CA ASP A 35 13.40 -19.33 3.05
C ASP A 35 12.58 -18.90 1.83
N PRO A 36 11.52 -18.09 1.94
CA PRO A 36 10.72 -17.76 0.76
C PRO A 36 11.52 -16.89 -0.19
N MET A 37 11.45 -17.25 -1.48
CA MET A 37 12.03 -16.47 -2.59
C MET A 37 11.59 -15.01 -2.48
N ARG A 38 12.54 -14.08 -2.68
CA ARG A 38 12.27 -12.65 -2.74
C ARG A 38 11.48 -12.33 -4.01
N ASN A 39 10.15 -12.46 -3.90
CA ASN A 39 9.23 -12.31 -5.02
C ASN A 39 8.76 -10.85 -5.17
N GLY A 40 9.05 -10.25 -6.32
CA GLY A 40 8.59 -8.92 -6.72
C GLY A 40 7.31 -8.93 -7.57
N GLN A 41 6.60 -10.06 -7.67
CA GLN A 41 5.34 -10.15 -8.41
C GLN A 41 4.33 -9.13 -7.86
N GLN A 42 3.65 -8.45 -8.77
CA GLN A 42 2.82 -7.29 -8.44
C GLN A 42 1.65 -7.66 -7.50
N SER A 43 1.03 -8.82 -7.71
CA SER A 43 0.00 -9.36 -6.82
C SER A 43 0.53 -9.66 -5.42
N ALA A 44 1.80 -10.03 -5.29
CA ALA A 44 2.40 -10.29 -3.99
C ALA A 44 2.61 -8.99 -3.19
N VAL A 45 2.87 -7.86 -3.87
CA VAL A 45 2.95 -6.53 -3.23
C VAL A 45 1.56 -6.07 -2.78
N ALA A 46 0.53 -6.25 -3.61
CA ALA A 46 -0.86 -5.98 -3.22
C ALA A 46 -1.30 -6.83 -2.01
N LEU A 47 -0.93 -8.11 -1.99
CA LEU A 47 -1.21 -8.99 -0.87
C LEU A 47 -0.57 -8.51 0.44
N ASP A 48 0.63 -7.92 0.40
CA ASP A 48 1.24 -7.34 1.60
C ASP A 48 0.41 -6.19 2.16
N ILE A 49 -0.18 -5.36 1.30
CA ILE A 49 -1.03 -4.25 1.74
C ILE A 49 -2.33 -4.78 2.34
N ILE A 50 -2.92 -5.82 1.76
CA ILE A 50 -4.10 -6.51 2.34
C ILE A 50 -3.75 -7.08 3.73
N ALA A 51 -2.62 -7.77 3.85
CA ALA A 51 -2.16 -8.33 5.13
C ALA A 51 -1.86 -7.24 6.17
N LEU A 52 -1.28 -6.11 5.74
CA LEU A 52 -1.06 -4.93 6.60
C LEU A 52 -2.38 -4.35 7.08
N MET A 53 -3.37 -4.20 6.19
CA MET A 53 -4.70 -3.73 6.56
C MET A 53 -5.35 -4.65 7.60
N ASP A 54 -5.25 -5.97 7.43
CA ASP A 54 -5.77 -6.94 8.40
C ASP A 54 -5.08 -6.81 9.76
N ALA A 55 -3.75 -6.72 9.78
CA ALA A 55 -2.97 -6.53 11.00
C ALA A 55 -3.33 -5.24 11.75
N LEU A 56 -3.64 -4.17 11.01
CA LEU A 56 -4.07 -2.88 11.55
C LEU A 56 -5.58 -2.80 11.79
N LYS A 57 -6.33 -3.88 11.52
CA LYS A 57 -7.80 -3.96 11.62
C LYS A 57 -8.52 -2.90 10.76
N VAL A 58 -7.94 -2.54 9.63
CA VAL A 58 -8.51 -1.63 8.63
C VAL A 58 -9.30 -2.44 7.61
N GLN A 59 -10.62 -2.39 7.69
CA GLN A 59 -11.49 -3.13 6.78
C GLN A 59 -11.50 -2.52 5.37
N LYS A 60 -11.57 -1.19 5.26
CA LYS A 60 -11.67 -0.49 3.97
C LYS A 60 -10.90 0.82 4.02
N ALA A 61 -10.14 1.14 2.97
CA ALA A 61 -9.31 2.34 2.92
C ALA A 61 -9.35 3.03 1.54
N THR A 62 -9.04 4.33 1.51
CA THR A 62 -8.65 5.00 0.26
C THR A 62 -7.16 4.74 0.03
N VAL A 63 -6.81 4.17 -1.13
CA VAL A 63 -5.44 3.76 -1.44
C VAL A 63 -4.86 4.69 -2.49
N ALA A 64 -3.72 5.31 -2.22
CA ALA A 64 -3.06 6.23 -3.14
C ALA A 64 -1.64 5.75 -3.44
N GLY A 65 -1.21 5.86 -4.70
CA GLY A 65 0.12 5.47 -5.09
C GLY A 65 0.54 5.96 -6.48
N PHE A 66 1.83 5.90 -6.74
CA PHE A 66 2.46 6.15 -8.03
C PHE A 66 3.43 5.01 -8.34
N ASP A 67 3.71 4.77 -9.63
CA ASP A 67 4.64 3.71 -10.07
C ASP A 67 4.26 2.34 -9.47
N TRP A 68 5.12 1.69 -8.67
CA TRP A 68 4.78 0.43 -7.98
C TRP A 68 3.59 0.57 -7.03
N GLY A 69 3.41 1.74 -6.41
CA GLY A 69 2.26 2.02 -5.54
C GLY A 69 0.95 2.16 -6.30
N ALA A 70 0.97 2.79 -7.48
CA ALA A 70 -0.20 2.90 -8.37
C ALA A 70 -0.66 1.50 -8.79
N ARG A 71 0.28 0.69 -9.31
CA ARG A 71 0.01 -0.69 -9.72
C ARG A 71 -0.52 -1.56 -8.58
N THR A 72 -0.01 -1.33 -7.36
CA THR A 72 -0.51 -2.01 -6.16
C THR A 72 -1.97 -1.63 -5.88
N ALA A 73 -2.31 -0.34 -5.94
CA ALA A 73 -3.68 0.14 -5.76
C ALA A 73 -4.64 -0.42 -6.82
N ASP A 74 -4.21 -0.48 -8.08
CA ASP A 74 -5.02 -1.02 -9.18
C ASP A 74 -5.30 -2.52 -8.99
N ILE A 75 -4.27 -3.30 -8.64
CA ILE A 75 -4.45 -4.74 -8.36
C ILE A 75 -5.35 -4.96 -7.15
N MET A 76 -5.23 -4.14 -6.10
CA MET A 76 -6.14 -4.19 -4.96
C MET A 76 -7.58 -3.92 -5.38
N ALA A 77 -7.82 -2.91 -6.21
CA ALA A 77 -9.17 -2.58 -6.69
C ALA A 77 -9.78 -3.69 -7.56
N VAL A 78 -8.95 -4.43 -8.31
CA VAL A 78 -9.42 -5.54 -9.15
C VAL A 78 -9.67 -6.81 -8.33
N LEU A 79 -8.75 -7.19 -7.44
CA LEU A 79 -8.80 -8.47 -6.73
C LEU A 79 -9.54 -8.40 -5.39
N TRP A 80 -9.55 -7.23 -4.74
CA TRP A 80 -10.18 -6.97 -3.43
C TRP A 80 -10.96 -5.64 -3.44
N PRO A 81 -11.91 -5.44 -4.36
CA PRO A 81 -12.66 -4.19 -4.48
C PRO A 81 -13.37 -3.79 -3.17
N GLU A 82 -13.78 -4.75 -2.36
CA GLU A 82 -14.40 -4.54 -1.05
C GLU A 82 -13.48 -3.83 -0.04
N ARG A 83 -12.16 -3.98 -0.20
CA ARG A 83 -11.13 -3.37 0.65
C ARG A 83 -10.80 -1.93 0.22
N CYS A 84 -11.22 -1.52 -0.98
CA CYS A 84 -10.94 -0.21 -1.54
C CYS A 84 -12.17 0.71 -1.45
N LYS A 85 -12.09 1.80 -0.66
CA LYS A 85 -13.12 2.87 -0.66
C LYS A 85 -13.02 3.71 -1.93
N ALA A 86 -11.80 4.02 -2.33
CA ALA A 86 -11.43 4.71 -3.56
C ALA A 86 -9.95 4.44 -3.82
N ILE A 87 -9.50 4.62 -5.06
CA ILE A 87 -8.09 4.59 -5.40
C ILE A 87 -7.66 5.89 -6.07
N ILE A 88 -6.43 6.33 -5.81
CA ILE A 88 -5.73 7.37 -6.55
C ILE A 88 -4.50 6.72 -7.17
N SER A 89 -4.60 6.37 -8.45
CA SER A 89 -3.55 5.71 -9.23
C SER A 89 -2.90 6.74 -10.16
N VAL A 90 -1.70 7.22 -9.80
CA VAL A 90 -0.97 8.17 -10.63
C VAL A 90 -0.51 7.47 -11.92
N SER A 91 -0.78 8.12 -13.05
CA SER A 91 -0.51 7.64 -14.41
C SER A 91 -1.37 6.48 -14.91
N GLY A 92 -2.25 5.91 -14.08
CA GLY A 92 -3.11 4.78 -14.47
C GLY A 92 -2.33 3.55 -14.96
N ILE A 93 -3.01 2.68 -15.70
CA ILE A 93 -2.36 1.58 -16.47
C ILE A 93 -1.55 2.17 -17.62
#